data_AF-A0A7W3SVG2-F1
#
_entry.id   AF-A0A7W3SVG2-F1
#
_cell.length_a   1.000
_cell.length_b   1.000
_cell.length_c   1.000
_cell.angle_alpha   90.00
_cell.angle_beta   90.00
_cell.angle_gamma   90.00
#
_symmetry.space_group_name_H-M   'P 1'
#
loop_
_entity.id
_entity.type
_entity.pdbx_description
1 polymer ?
#
loop_
_entity_poly.entity_id
_entity_poly.type
_entity_poly.pdbx_seq_one_letter_code
_entity_poly.pdbx_strand_id
1 'polypeptide(L)'
;MLAVSESGYYRSLKPVPRQEHQQSLLVKIKAIIDQHEDNSNYGSKRILLALTQADVKTSYSTVYRIMKQNGLLKKAKRHPNGITREDAAAQKSENLIKRDFSATEPNKKWLSDITEVPLCRWQTLFIRCTGLLQRRDCRNGNRRQYA
;
A
#
# COMPACT_ATOMS: atom_id res chain seq x y z
N MET A 1 47.88 -34.29 30.13
CA MET A 1 46.84 -34.77 29.20
C MET A 1 45.49 -34.38 29.76
N LEU A 2 44.65 -33.68 29.01
CA LEU A 2 43.26 -33.44 29.40
C LEU A 2 42.51 -34.79 29.34
N ALA A 3 41.88 -35.21 30.44
CA ALA A 3 41.19 -36.49 30.56
C ALA A 3 39.80 -36.49 29.88
N VAL A 4 39.76 -36.18 28.58
CA VAL A 4 38.52 -36.17 27.78
C VAL A 4 38.68 -37.19 26.65
N SER A 5 37.66 -38.00 26.39
CA SER A 5 37.68 -38.93 25.26
C SER A 5 37.70 -38.16 23.95
N GLU A 6 38.41 -38.69 22.95
CA GLU A 6 38.48 -38.10 21.61
C GLU A 6 37.07 -37.91 21.00
N SER A 7 36.18 -38.87 21.23
CA SER A 7 34.77 -38.79 20.81
C SER A 7 33.99 -37.67 21.51
N GLY A 8 34.27 -37.40 22.80
CA GLY A 8 33.67 -36.30 23.56
C GLY A 8 34.16 -34.95 23.05
N TYR A 9 35.46 -34.84 22.75
CA TYR A 9 36.07 -33.65 22.17
C TYR A 9 35.42 -33.29 20.83
N TYR A 10 35.34 -34.21 19.87
CA TYR A 10 34.71 -33.94 18.57
C TYR A 10 33.18 -33.76 18.65
N ARG A 11 32.51 -34.38 19.62
CA ARG A 11 31.08 -34.14 19.87
C ARG A 11 30.83 -32.72 20.37
N SER A 12 31.73 -32.16 21.17
CA SER A 12 31.66 -30.78 21.67
C SER A 12 31.86 -29.72 20.57
N LEU A 13 32.61 -30.08 19.53
CA LEU A 13 32.83 -29.23 18.35
C LEU A 13 31.63 -29.21 17.38
N LYS A 14 30.61 -30.05 17.60
CA LYS A 14 29.42 -30.04 16.74
C LYS A 14 28.63 -28.75 16.99
N PRO A 15 28.20 -28.05 15.92
CA PRO A 15 27.42 -26.83 16.07
C PRO A 15 26.11 -27.11 16.82
N VAL A 16 25.71 -26.15 17.63
CA VAL A 16 24.45 -26.12 18.37
C VAL A 16 23.30 -26.51 17.43
N PRO A 17 22.37 -27.39 17.86
CA PRO A 17 21.26 -27.78 17.01
C PRO A 17 20.47 -26.54 16.57
N ARG A 18 20.07 -26.53 15.30
CA ARG A 18 19.40 -25.39 14.63
C ARG A 18 18.22 -24.82 15.42
N GLN A 19 17.54 -25.67 16.19
CA GLN A 19 16.36 -25.34 16.97
C GLN A 19 16.70 -24.46 18.19
N GLU A 20 17.78 -24.75 18.91
CA GLU A 20 18.26 -23.94 20.04
C GLU A 20 18.69 -22.55 19.59
N HIS A 21 19.39 -22.45 18.45
CA HIS A 21 19.73 -21.15 17.85
C HIS A 21 18.50 -20.33 17.43
N GLN A 22 17.44 -20.98 16.96
CA GLN A 22 16.19 -20.28 16.62
C GLN A 22 15.47 -19.78 17.87
N GLN A 23 15.48 -20.56 18.95
CA GLN A 23 14.90 -20.17 20.23
C GLN A 23 15.64 -18.98 20.84
N SER A 24 16.98 -18.99 20.82
CA SER A 24 17.78 -17.87 21.34
C SER A 24 17.53 -16.59 20.54
N LEU A 25 17.43 -16.67 19.21
CA LEU A 25 17.06 -15.54 18.36
C LEU A 25 15.64 -15.03 18.66
N LEU A 26 14.69 -15.92 18.89
CA LEU A 26 13.32 -15.55 19.22
C LEU A 26 13.23 -14.76 20.53
N VAL A 27 13.99 -15.16 21.55
CA VAL A 27 14.07 -14.41 22.82
C VAL A 27 14.57 -12.99 22.58
N LYS A 28 15.63 -12.83 21.77
CA LYS A 28 16.16 -11.51 21.41
C LYS A 28 15.14 -10.66 20.64
N ILE A 29 14.41 -11.26 19.69
CA ILE A 29 13.36 -10.58 18.93
C ILE A 29 12.26 -10.07 19.86
N LYS A 30 11.80 -10.90 20.81
CA LYS A 30 10.78 -10.49 21.79
C LYS A 30 11.30 -9.37 22.69
N ALA A 31 12.53 -9.47 23.18
CA ALA A 31 13.14 -8.42 23.99
C ALA A 31 13.18 -7.06 23.25
N ILE A 32 13.49 -7.05 21.95
CA ILE A 32 13.44 -5.81 21.13
C ILE A 32 12.02 -5.26 21.01
N ILE A 33 11.03 -6.13 20.84
CA ILE A 33 9.62 -5.72 20.75
C ILE A 33 9.16 -5.13 22.09
N ASP A 34 9.54 -5.74 23.21
CA ASP A 34 9.12 -5.35 24.55
C ASP A 34 9.87 -4.12 25.10
N GLN A 35 10.95 -3.68 24.45
CA GLN A 35 11.70 -2.48 24.85
C GLN A 35 10.88 -1.19 24.78
N HIS A 36 9.99 -1.05 23.80
CA HIS A 36 9.16 0.14 23.60
C HIS A 36 7.80 -0.22 23.01
N GLU A 37 6.74 0.47 23.43
CA GLU A 37 5.37 0.23 22.96
C GLU A 37 5.23 0.37 21.43
N ASP A 38 5.95 1.33 20.84
CA ASP A 38 5.97 1.57 19.39
C ASP A 38 6.67 0.47 18.59
N ASN A 39 7.57 -0.30 19.22
CA ASN A 39 8.26 -1.41 18.57
C ASN A 39 7.30 -2.57 18.24
N SER A 40 6.11 -2.58 18.85
CA SER A 40 5.02 -3.50 18.47
C SER A 40 4.60 -3.36 17.00
N ASN A 41 4.95 -2.26 16.32
CA ASN A 41 4.68 -2.05 14.89
C ASN A 41 5.87 -2.45 13.99
N TYR A 42 6.94 -3.04 14.52
CA TYR A 42 8.11 -3.37 13.72
C TYR A 42 7.88 -4.57 12.81
N GLY A 43 8.16 -4.36 11.52
CA GLY A 43 8.26 -5.44 10.55
C GLY A 43 9.64 -6.13 10.59
N SER A 44 9.77 -7.24 9.87
CA SER A 44 11.00 -8.05 9.78
C SER A 44 12.26 -7.26 9.43
N LYS A 45 12.15 -6.25 8.56
CA LYS A 45 13.29 -5.37 8.20
C LYS A 45 13.76 -4.50 9.38
N ARG A 46 12.83 -3.94 10.16
CA ARG A 46 13.16 -3.10 11.32
C ARG A 46 13.74 -3.95 12.45
N ILE A 47 13.20 -5.15 12.67
CA ILE A 47 13.76 -6.11 13.62
C ILE A 47 15.17 -6.54 13.21
N LEU A 48 15.41 -6.81 11.92
CA LEU A 48 16.75 -7.12 11.43
C LEU A 48 17.74 -5.97 11.71
N LEU A 49 17.33 -4.72 11.50
CA LEU A 49 18.17 -3.57 11.79
C LEU A 49 18.49 -3.47 13.29
N ALA A 50 17.49 -3.65 14.16
CA ALA A 50 17.68 -3.63 15.60
C ALA A 50 18.59 -4.79 16.08
N LEU A 51 18.47 -5.97 15.48
CA LEU A 51 19.38 -7.10 15.76
C LEU A 51 20.81 -6.78 15.33
N THR A 52 21.01 -6.15 14.17
CA THR A 52 22.34 -5.70 13.71
C THR A 52 22.94 -4.66 14.64
N GLN A 53 22.12 -3.74 15.17
CA GLN A 53 22.56 -2.75 16.18
C GLN A 53 22.95 -3.40 17.50
N ALA A 54 22.34 -4.54 17.84
CA ALA A 54 22.70 -5.37 18.99
C ALA A 54 23.83 -6.38 18.70
N ASP A 55 24.58 -6.19 17.60
CA ASP A 55 25.68 -7.05 17.13
C ASP A 55 25.29 -8.52 16.83
N VAL A 56 24.02 -8.77 16.52
CA VAL A 56 23.52 -10.10 16.17
C VAL A 56 23.40 -10.25 14.65
N LYS A 57 24.42 -10.84 14.03
CA LYS A 57 24.44 -11.10 12.58
C LYS A 57 23.48 -12.24 12.22
N THR A 58 22.40 -11.91 11.51
CA THR A 58 21.43 -12.88 10.99
C THR A 58 20.93 -12.50 9.60
N SER A 59 20.41 -13.47 8.85
CA SER A 59 19.81 -13.22 7.54
C SER A 59 18.35 -12.79 7.67
N TYR A 60 17.92 -11.90 6.77
CA TYR A 60 16.52 -11.46 6.67
C TYR A 60 15.54 -12.64 6.62
N SER A 61 15.82 -13.65 5.80
CA SER A 61 14.96 -14.83 5.64
C SER A 61 14.79 -15.62 6.94
N THR A 62 15.83 -15.65 7.79
CA THR A 62 15.76 -16.30 9.10
C THR A 62 14.86 -15.53 10.05
N VAL A 63 15.05 -14.22 10.15
CA VAL A 63 14.21 -13.33 10.97
C VAL A 63 12.76 -13.41 10.52
N TYR A 64 12.51 -13.29 9.21
CA TYR A 64 11.16 -13.39 8.64
C TYR A 64 10.50 -14.74 8.97
N ARG A 65 11.21 -15.86 8.82
CA ARG A 65 10.67 -17.19 9.12
C ARG A 65 10.32 -17.34 10.60
N ILE A 66 11.22 -16.92 11.50
CA ILE A 66 11.00 -16.99 12.94
C ILE A 66 9.79 -16.12 13.32
N MET A 67 9.72 -14.88 12.84
CA MET A 67 8.58 -14.00 13.09
C MET A 67 7.27 -14.57 12.55
N LYS A 68 7.28 -15.15 11.34
CA LYS A 68 6.10 -15.76 10.72
C LYS A 68 5.59 -16.96 11.51
N GLN A 69 6.49 -17.86 11.92
CA GLN A 69 6.15 -19.06 12.70
C GLN A 69 5.56 -18.72 14.07
N ASN A 70 5.94 -17.58 14.64
CA ASN A 70 5.50 -17.15 15.97
C ASN A 70 4.40 -16.08 15.94
N GLY A 71 3.79 -15.82 14.78
CA GLY A 71 2.69 -14.86 14.67
C GLY A 71 3.07 -13.40 14.94
N LEU A 72 4.36 -13.06 14.91
CA LEU A 72 4.87 -11.71 15.20
C LEU A 72 4.76 -10.76 13.99
N LEU A 73 4.36 -11.27 12.83
CA LEU A 73 4.12 -10.44 11.64
C LEU A 73 2.71 -9.85 11.71
N LYS A 74 2.62 -8.51 11.75
CA LYS A 74 1.34 -7.84 11.59
C LYS A 74 0.81 -8.04 10.18
N LYS A 75 -0.47 -8.42 10.09
CA LYS A 75 -1.22 -8.39 8.83
C LYS A 75 -1.41 -6.93 8.44
N ALA A 76 -1.22 -6.60 7.16
CA ALA A 76 -1.56 -5.28 6.66
C ALA A 76 -3.03 -5.00 7.02
N LYS A 77 -3.30 -3.91 7.75
CA LYS A 77 -4.67 -3.44 7.94
C LYS A 77 -5.19 -3.08 6.55
N ARG A 78 -6.17 -3.84 6.06
CA ARG A 78 -6.91 -3.50 4.85
C ARG A 78 -7.61 -2.18 5.13
N HIS A 79 -7.18 -1.08 4.51
CA HIS A 79 -7.93 0.16 4.54
C HIS A 79 -9.19 -0.05 3.69
N PRO A 80 -10.40 -0.09 4.28
CA PRO A 80 -11.61 -0.04 3.48
C PRO A 80 -11.71 1.37 2.90
N ASN A 81 -11.67 1.45 1.57
CA ASN A 81 -12.11 2.51 0.66
C ASN A 81 -12.25 3.94 1.23
N GLY A 82 -11.42 4.85 0.69
CA GLY A 82 -11.77 6.27 0.49
C GLY A 82 -12.10 7.08 1.74
N ILE A 83 -11.21 8.01 2.09
CA ILE A 83 -11.46 9.05 3.10
C ILE A 83 -12.71 9.87 2.76
N THR A 84 -13.07 9.93 1.47
CA THR A 84 -14.26 10.59 0.95
C THR A 84 -15.51 9.75 1.19
N ARG A 85 -16.20 10.00 2.30
CA ARG A 85 -17.59 9.57 2.49
C ARG A 85 -18.47 10.65 1.89
N GLU A 86 -19.34 10.29 0.94
CA GLU A 86 -20.36 11.22 0.44
C GLU A 86 -21.20 11.71 1.63
N ASP A 87 -21.28 13.02 1.82
CA ASP A 87 -22.19 13.59 2.82
C ASP A 87 -23.63 13.37 2.34
N ALA A 88 -24.37 12.53 3.05
CA ALA A 88 -25.75 12.22 2.72
C ALA A 88 -26.68 13.43 2.89
N ALA A 89 -26.27 14.43 3.68
CA ALA A 89 -27.00 15.68 3.88
C ALA A 89 -26.67 16.75 2.82
N ALA A 90 -25.62 16.56 2.02
CA ALA A 90 -25.30 17.48 0.94
C ALA A 90 -26.39 17.40 -0.14
N GLN A 91 -27.08 18.52 -0.35
CA GLN A 91 -28.07 18.64 -1.42
C GLN A 91 -27.35 18.52 -2.76
N LYS A 92 -27.46 17.36 -3.39
CA LYS A 92 -26.96 17.14 -4.74
C LYS A 92 -27.69 18.13 -5.66
N SER A 93 -26.92 18.97 -6.35
CA SER A 93 -27.49 19.85 -7.37
C SER A 93 -28.18 19.00 -8.43
N GLU A 94 -29.29 19.50 -8.97
CA GLU A 94 -30.03 18.77 -9.99
C GLU A 94 -29.13 18.54 -11.22
N ASN A 95 -29.03 17.29 -11.67
CA ASN A 95 -28.31 16.98 -12.91
C ASN A 95 -29.17 17.39 -14.10
N LEU A 96 -29.06 18.66 -14.50
CA LEU A 96 -29.82 19.26 -15.60
C LEU A 96 -29.49 18.64 -16.97
N ILE A 97 -28.28 18.08 -17.13
CA ILE A 97 -27.80 17.56 -18.41
C ILE A 97 -28.30 16.13 -18.66
N LYS A 98 -28.41 15.29 -17.62
CA LYS A 98 -28.83 13.87 -17.73
C LYS A 98 -28.11 13.09 -18.86
N ARG A 99 -26.86 13.46 -19.14
CA ARG A 99 -26.03 12.94 -20.26
C ARG A 99 -26.57 13.25 -21.67
N ASP A 100 -27.51 14.18 -21.81
CA ASP A 100 -27.92 14.74 -23.09
C ASP A 100 -26.98 15.87 -23.51
N PHE A 101 -26.12 15.55 -24.46
CA PHE A 101 -25.09 16.42 -25.01
C PHE A 101 -25.51 17.18 -26.27
N SER A 102 -26.78 17.06 -26.69
CA SER A 102 -27.31 17.74 -27.87
C SER A 102 -27.81 19.14 -27.51
N ALA A 103 -27.60 20.12 -28.40
CA ALA A 103 -28.06 21.50 -28.21
C ALA A 103 -28.54 22.08 -29.54
N THR A 104 -29.70 22.75 -29.53
CA THR A 104 -30.30 23.37 -30.73
C THR A 104 -29.47 24.54 -31.24
N GLU A 105 -28.78 25.25 -30.35
CA GLU A 105 -27.97 26.44 -30.66
C GLU A 105 -26.63 26.39 -29.93
N PRO A 106 -25.56 27.03 -30.46
CA PRO A 106 -24.34 27.30 -29.71
C PRO A 106 -24.62 27.97 -28.35
N ASN A 107 -23.71 27.78 -27.39
CA ASN A 107 -23.72 28.43 -26.07
C ASN A 107 -24.90 28.06 -25.15
N LYS A 108 -25.76 27.10 -25.49
CA LYS A 108 -26.86 26.65 -24.60
C LYS A 108 -26.41 25.69 -23.50
N LYS A 109 -25.38 24.87 -23.76
CA LYS A 109 -24.84 23.88 -22.82
C LYS A 109 -23.32 24.04 -22.73
N TRP A 110 -22.83 24.29 -21.52
CA TRP A 110 -21.41 24.38 -21.21
C TRP A 110 -21.07 23.28 -20.22
N LEU A 111 -20.06 22.49 -20.54
CA LEU A 111 -19.53 21.49 -19.62
C LEU A 111 -18.12 21.93 -19.23
N SER A 112 -17.84 21.79 -17.94
CA SER A 112 -16.48 21.96 -17.44
C SER A 112 -16.09 20.77 -16.60
N ASP A 113 -15.02 20.11 -16.96
CA ASP A 113 -14.34 19.15 -16.11
C ASP A 113 -13.34 19.86 -15.21
N ILE A 114 -13.22 19.37 -13.97
CA ILE A 114 -12.17 19.77 -13.04
C ILE A 114 -11.22 18.60 -12.96
N THR A 115 -9.99 18.80 -13.43
CA THR A 115 -8.93 17.80 -13.35
C THR A 115 -8.01 18.15 -12.19
N GLU A 116 -7.83 17.19 -11.28
CA GLU A 116 -6.85 17.29 -10.20
C GLU A 116 -5.48 16.86 -10.73
N VAL A 117 -4.51 17.76 -10.68
CA VAL A 117 -3.12 17.48 -11.06
C VAL A 117 -2.28 17.43 -9.79
N PRO A 118 -1.76 16.24 -9.39
CA PRO A 118 -0.93 16.13 -8.21
C PRO A 118 0.46 16.73 -8.47
N LEU A 119 0.89 17.64 -7.59
CA LEU A 119 2.25 18.19 -7.59
C LEU A 119 3.09 17.56 -6.48
N CYS A 120 4.42 17.58 -6.62
CA CYS A 120 5.33 17.11 -5.57
C CYS A 120 5.14 17.95 -4.28
N ARG A 121 4.92 17.25 -3.16
CA ARG A 121 4.64 17.77 -1.80
C ARG A 121 3.29 18.46 -1.63
N TRP A 122 2.35 17.75 -0.99
CA TRP A 122 1.15 18.23 -0.28
C TRP A 122 0.32 19.33 -0.96
N GLN A 123 0.50 19.54 -2.26
CA GLN A 123 -0.11 20.60 -3.05
C GLN A 123 -0.77 19.95 -4.27
N THR A 124 -2.00 20.34 -4.52
CA THR A 124 -2.80 19.88 -5.64
C THR A 124 -3.27 21.10 -6.41
N LEU A 125 -3.11 21.06 -7.73
CA LEU A 125 -3.62 22.10 -8.62
C LEU A 125 -4.91 21.58 -9.26
N PHE A 126 -5.97 22.38 -9.18
CA PHE A 126 -7.23 22.09 -9.88
C PHE A 126 -7.29 22.90 -11.17
N ILE A 127 -7.25 22.22 -12.31
CA ILE A 127 -7.39 22.86 -13.62
C ILE A 127 -8.83 22.65 -14.09
N ARG A 128 -9.49 23.74 -14.50
CA ARG A 128 -10.83 23.71 -15.08
C ARG A 128 -10.74 23.88 -16.60
N CYS A 129 -11.08 22.84 -17.34
CA CYS A 129 -11.25 22.94 -18.78
C CYS A 129 -12.73 23.27 -19.07
N THR A 130 -12.99 24.39 -19.73
CA THR A 130 -14.35 24.77 -20.16
C THR A 130 -14.49 24.52 -21.65
N GLY A 131 -15.33 23.57 -22.03
CA GLY A 131 -15.59 23.24 -23.43
C GLY A 131 -17.00 23.66 -23.86
N LEU A 132 -17.12 24.26 -25.04
CA LEU A 132 -18.41 24.42 -25.71
C LEU A 132 -18.89 23.05 -26.19
N LEU A 133 -20.08 22.66 -25.76
CA LEU A 133 -20.64 21.38 -26.12
C LEU A 133 -21.46 21.49 -27.41
N GLN A 134 -20.84 21.21 -28.56
CA GLN A 134 -21.52 21.10 -29.84
C GLN A 134 -21.18 19.77 -30.53
N ARG A 135 -22.09 18.80 -30.49
CA ARG A 135 -22.15 17.81 -31.57
C ARG A 135 -22.87 18.47 -32.74
N ARG A 136 -22.12 18.83 -33.79
CA ARG A 136 -22.76 19.03 -35.09
C ARG A 136 -23.22 17.65 -35.56
N ASP A 137 -24.52 17.47 -35.79
CA ASP A 137 -25.00 16.30 -36.49
C ASP A 137 -24.41 16.31 -37.91
N CYS A 138 -23.35 15.54 -38.13
CA CYS A 138 -22.78 15.29 -39.46
C CYS A 138 -23.67 14.33 -40.29
N ARG A 139 -25.00 14.48 -40.22
CA ARG A 139 -25.97 13.72 -41.01
C ARG A 139 -26.93 14.67 -41.71
N ASN A 140 -26.43 15.35 -42.73
CA ASN A 140 -27.26 15.76 -43.87
C ASN A 140 -26.45 15.62 -45.17
N GLY A 141 -26.05 14.37 -45.44
CA GLY A 141 -25.70 13.93 -46.78
C GLY A 141 -26.99 13.57 -47.53
N ASN A 142 -27.44 14.53 -48.33
CA ASN A 142 -28.13 14.37 -49.61
C ASN A 142 -28.61 12.92 -49.93
N ARG A 143 -29.90 12.61 -49.74
CA ARG A 143 -30.57 11.54 -50.48
C ARG A 143 -31.60 12.17 -51.40
N ARG A 144 -31.27 12.08 -52.68
CA ARG A 144 -32.08 12.49 -53.84
C ARG A 144 -33.47 11.87 -53.78
N GLN A 145 -34.43 12.68 -54.22
CA GLN A 145 -35.76 12.26 -54.65
C GLN A 145 -35.68 11.10 -55.64
N TYR A 146 -36.49 10.07 -55.44
CA TYR A 146 -37.16 9.34 -56.51
C TYR A 146 -38.58 8.99 -56.04
N ALA A 147 -39.49 9.05 -57.01
CA ALA A 147 -40.95 8.98 -56.91
C ALA A 147 -41.50 7.75 -56.19
#